data_AF-A0A6L5DVT6-F1
#
_entry.id   AF-A0A6L5DVT6-F1
#
_cell.length_a   1.000
_cell.length_b   1.000
_cell.length_c   1.000
_cell.angle_alpha   90.00
_cell.angle_beta   90.00
_cell.angle_gamma   90.00
#
_symmetry.space_group_name_H-M   'P 1'
#
loop_
_entity.id
_entity.type
_entity.pdbx_description
1 polymer ?
#
loop_
_entity_poly.entity_id
_entity_poly.type
_entity_poly.pdbx_seq_one_letter_code
_entity_poly.pdbx_strand_id
1 'polypeptide(L)'
;MSINLDKIKTAISDVSSLEVATLTNANDNKFDLSSASNNDIFTAIRAKLDQSDLVAYTRFELDGDAVNFINKKEEMAALVEEHSLLVDSALETRKTLFNTIYSAVENIIK
;
A
#
# COMPACT_ATOMS: atom_id res chain seq x y z
N MET A 1 17.02 -27.27 4.40
CA MET A 1 16.78 -25.82 4.55
C MET A 1 15.51 -25.69 5.38
N SER A 2 15.57 -25.21 6.62
CA SER A 2 14.36 -25.09 7.44
C SER A 2 13.55 -23.89 6.96
N ILE A 3 12.30 -24.14 6.60
CA ILE A 3 11.41 -23.08 6.13
C ILE A 3 10.80 -22.44 7.36
N ASN A 4 11.00 -21.13 7.48
CA ASN A 4 10.51 -20.36 8.61
C ASN A 4 9.02 -20.06 8.40
N LEU A 5 8.15 -20.87 9.02
CA LEU A 5 6.70 -20.73 8.98
C LEU A 5 6.22 -19.34 9.43
N ASP A 6 6.94 -18.68 10.34
CA ASP A 6 6.57 -17.33 10.79
C ASP A 6 6.80 -16.31 9.67
N LYS A 7 7.87 -16.46 8.87
CA LYS A 7 8.08 -15.60 7.69
C LYS A 7 7.00 -15.80 6.62
N ILE A 8 6.50 -17.03 6.45
CA ILE A 8 5.39 -17.31 5.52
C ILE A 8 4.10 -16.66 6.03
N LYS A 9 3.80 -16.77 7.33
CA LYS A 9 2.63 -16.11 7.94
C LYS A 9 2.70 -14.59 7.80
N THR A 10 3.86 -13.99 8.07
CA THR A 10 4.07 -12.55 7.86
C THR A 10 3.86 -12.18 6.41
N ALA A 11 4.48 -12.90 5.47
CA ALA A 11 4.32 -12.62 4.05
C ALA A 11 2.86 -12.77 3.56
N ILE A 12 2.10 -13.74 4.09
CA ILE A 12 0.66 -13.90 3.82
C ILE A 12 -0.12 -12.70 4.38
N SER A 13 0.22 -12.25 5.60
CA SER A 13 -0.38 -11.05 6.19
C SER A 13 -0.09 -9.81 5.35
N ASP A 14 1.14 -9.66 4.85
CA ASP A 14 1.55 -8.51 4.04
C ASP A 14 0.82 -8.47 2.68
N VAL A 15 0.50 -9.62 2.09
CA VAL A 15 -0.32 -9.68 0.87
C VAL A 15 -1.83 -9.65 1.15
N SER A 16 -2.28 -9.63 2.39
CA SER A 16 -3.71 -9.67 2.72
C SER A 16 -4.43 -8.34 2.49
N SER A 17 -3.70 -7.23 2.58
CA SER A 17 -4.24 -5.89 2.32
C SER A 17 -3.30 -5.08 1.44
N LEU A 18 -3.87 -4.29 0.53
CA LEU A 18 -3.17 -3.23 -0.18
C LEU A 18 -3.81 -1.90 0.20
N GLU A 19 -3.01 -0.93 0.60
CA GLU A 19 -3.44 0.43 0.89
C GLU A 19 -2.54 1.41 0.13
N VAL A 20 -3.16 2.28 -0.68
CA VAL A 20 -2.50 3.34 -1.44
C VAL A 20 -3.23 4.64 -1.14
N ALA A 21 -2.49 5.67 -0.78
CA ALA A 21 -3.03 7.00 -0.50
C ALA A 21 -2.18 8.05 -1.22
N THR A 22 -2.85 8.92 -1.97
CA THR A 22 -2.24 10.12 -2.56
C THR A 22 -2.75 11.34 -1.81
N LEU A 23 -1.81 12.08 -1.23
CA LEU A 23 -2.04 13.24 -0.38
C LEU A 23 -1.35 14.44 -0.99
N THR A 24 -1.97 15.61 -0.92
CA THR A 24 -1.32 16.89 -1.20
C THR A 24 -1.31 17.74 0.07
N ASN A 25 -0.35 18.65 0.21
CA ASN A 25 -0.27 19.56 1.34
C ASN A 25 -0.33 20.99 0.80
N ALA A 26 -1.27 21.79 1.27
CA ALA A 26 -1.44 23.19 0.88
C ALA A 26 -0.19 24.05 1.16
N ASN A 27 0.69 23.62 2.07
CA ASN A 27 1.91 24.32 2.47
C ASN A 27 3.19 23.78 1.81
N ASP A 28 3.09 22.78 0.91
CA ASP A 28 4.24 22.15 0.23
C ASP A 28 5.32 21.57 1.19
N ASN A 29 4.94 21.42 2.46
CA ASN A 29 5.80 20.86 3.50
C ASN A 29 5.86 19.34 3.32
N LYS A 30 7.00 18.86 2.83
CA LYS A 30 7.31 17.42 2.79
C LYS A 30 7.19 16.85 4.19
N PHE A 31 6.55 15.68 4.32
CA PHE A 31 6.60 14.94 5.57
C PHE A 31 8.07 14.60 5.86
N ASP A 32 8.60 15.13 6.96
CA ASP A 32 9.88 14.69 7.48
C ASP A 32 9.72 13.26 8.03
N LEU A 33 10.23 12.29 7.28
CA LEU A 33 10.21 10.86 7.61
C LEU A 33 11.59 10.35 8.03
N SER A 34 12.57 11.24 8.24
CA SER A 34 13.96 10.88 8.55
C SER A 34 14.14 10.10 9.86
N SER A 35 13.13 10.12 10.73
CA SER A 35 13.11 9.42 12.02
C SER A 35 12.20 8.18 12.06
N ALA A 36 11.46 7.88 11.00
CA ALA A 36 10.54 6.75 10.97
C ALA A 36 11.25 5.47 10.50
N SER A 37 11.09 4.36 11.25
CA SER A 37 11.44 3.04 10.73
C SER A 37 10.47 2.66 9.60
N ASN A 38 10.85 1.74 8.70
CA ASN A 38 9.94 1.26 7.64
C ASN A 38 8.58 0.79 8.20
N ASN A 39 8.58 0.25 9.42
CA ASN A 39 7.37 -0.24 10.08
C ASN A 39 6.49 0.90 10.63
N ASP A 40 7.06 2.08 10.86
CA ASP A 40 6.38 3.23 11.46
C ASP A 40 6.04 4.33 10.44
N ILE A 41 6.48 4.18 9.19
CA ILE A 41 6.35 5.21 8.16
C ILE A 41 4.89 5.56 7.90
N PHE A 42 4.00 4.57 7.87
CA PHE A 42 2.56 4.77 7.72
C PHE A 42 1.92 5.43 8.94
N THR A 43 2.37 5.09 10.15
CA THR A 43 1.93 5.75 11.39
C THR A 43 2.35 7.22 11.40
N ALA A 44 3.58 7.53 10.97
CA ALA A 44 4.09 8.89 10.86
C ALA A 44 3.35 9.71 9.80
N ILE A 45 3.05 9.12 8.64
CA ILE A 45 2.22 9.75 7.60
C ILE A 45 0.81 10.02 8.13
N ARG A 46 0.18 9.03 8.79
CA ARG A 46 -1.17 9.16 9.36
C ARG A 46 -1.25 10.26 10.41
N ALA A 47 -0.21 10.44 11.22
CA ALA A 47 -0.14 11.48 12.24
C ALA A 47 -0.06 12.90 11.68
N LYS A 48 0.20 13.07 10.38
CA LYS A 48 0.29 14.38 9.70
C LYS A 48 -0.78 14.58 8.62
N LEU A 49 -1.78 13.71 8.57
CA LEU A 49 -2.91 13.79 7.63
C LEU A 49 -3.78 15.03 7.86
N ASP A 50 -3.83 15.57 9.07
CA ASP A 50 -4.54 16.80 9.42
C ASP A 50 -4.02 18.04 8.66
N GLN A 51 -2.79 17.97 8.13
CA GLN A 51 -2.17 19.01 7.33
C GLN A 51 -2.26 18.75 5.82
N SER A 52 -3.05 17.75 5.40
CA SER A 52 -3.02 17.22 4.04
C SER A 52 -4.43 17.09 3.47
N ASP A 53 -4.59 17.46 2.21
CA ASP A 53 -5.78 17.19 1.43
C ASP A 53 -5.68 15.80 0.80
N LEU A 54 -6.73 14.99 0.98
CA LEU A 54 -6.83 13.68 0.33
C LEU A 54 -7.18 13.86 -1.16
N VAL A 55 -6.30 13.37 -2.03
CA VAL A 55 -6.52 13.40 -3.49
C VAL A 55 -7.18 12.11 -3.95
N ALA A 56 -6.61 10.98 -3.56
CA ALA A 56 -7.14 9.67 -3.89
C ALA A 56 -6.73 8.64 -2.84
N TYR A 57 -7.60 7.66 -2.60
CA TYR A 57 -7.36 6.57 -1.67
C TYR A 57 -7.91 5.29 -2.24
N THR A 58 -7.11 4.24 -2.22
CA THR A 58 -7.52 2.90 -2.63
C THR A 58 -7.07 1.91 -1.58
N ARG A 59 -8.01 1.12 -1.06
CA ARG A 59 -7.75 -0.01 -0.17
C ARG A 59 -8.42 -1.25 -0.71
N PHE A 60 -7.67 -2.34 -0.76
CA PHE A 60 -8.16 -3.66 -1.13
C PHE A 60 -7.85 -4.66 -0.03
N GLU A 61 -8.87 -5.33 0.47
CA GLU A 61 -8.74 -6.46 1.38
C GLU A 61 -9.04 -7.76 0.65
N LEU A 62 -8.36 -8.83 1.07
CA LEU A 62 -8.45 -10.14 0.43
C LEU A 62 -9.82 -10.82 0.66
N ASP A 63 -10.56 -10.37 1.67
CA ASP A 63 -11.94 -10.80 1.99
C ASP A 63 -13.01 -10.15 1.10
N GLY A 64 -12.61 -9.25 0.19
CA GLY A 64 -13.47 -8.67 -0.84
C GLY A 64 -13.88 -7.22 -0.58
N ASP A 65 -13.50 -6.66 0.57
CA ASP A 65 -13.77 -5.25 0.85
C ASP A 65 -12.77 -4.37 0.07
N ALA A 66 -13.32 -3.54 -0.83
CA ALA A 66 -12.57 -2.55 -1.58
C ALA A 66 -13.16 -1.17 -1.34
N VAL A 67 -12.32 -0.24 -0.93
CA VAL A 67 -12.69 1.17 -0.75
C VAL A 67 -11.87 1.99 -1.73
N ASN A 68 -12.56 2.83 -2.51
CA ASN A 68 -11.91 3.77 -3.41
C ASN A 68 -12.54 5.16 -3.25
N PHE A 69 -11.68 6.16 -3.08
CA PHE A 69 -12.05 7.57 -3.03
C PHE A 69 -11.22 8.33 -4.06
N ILE A 70 -11.88 9.17 -4.84
CA ILE A 70 -11.25 10.02 -5.85
C ILE A 70 -11.78 11.44 -5.68
N ASN A 71 -10.88 12.40 -5.57
CA ASN A 71 -11.20 13.81 -5.62
C ASN A 71 -11.56 14.21 -7.06
N LYS A 72 -12.75 14.78 -7.25
CA LYS A 72 -13.29 15.13 -8.58
C LYS A 72 -12.93 16.54 -9.05
N LYS A 73 -12.12 17.27 -8.27
CA LYS A 73 -11.63 18.59 -8.64
C LYS A 73 -10.71 18.49 -9.85
N GLU A 74 -10.92 19.36 -10.82
CA GLU A 74 -10.18 19.33 -12.10
C GLU A 74 -8.69 19.58 -11.88
N GLU A 75 -8.34 20.45 -10.92
CA GLU A 75 -6.95 20.72 -10.53
C GLU A 75 -6.21 19.51 -9.93
N MET A 76 -6.92 18.44 -9.57
CA MET A 76 -6.34 17.21 -9.01
C MET A 76 -6.27 16.06 -10.02
N ALA A 77 -6.73 16.26 -11.26
CA ALA A 77 -6.86 15.18 -12.25
C ALA A 77 -5.54 14.45 -12.54
N ALA A 78 -4.43 15.19 -12.66
CA ALA A 78 -3.11 14.59 -12.90
C ALA A 78 -2.65 13.71 -11.72
N LEU A 79 -2.87 14.15 -10.49
CA LEU A 79 -2.52 13.38 -9.29
C LEU A 79 -3.40 12.14 -9.11
N VAL A 80 -4.66 12.20 -9.56
CA VAL A 80 -5.55 11.04 -9.62
C VAL A 80 -5.08 10.02 -10.65
N GLU A 81 -4.60 10.47 -11.82
CA GLU A 81 -4.01 9.58 -12.83
C GLU A 81 -2.75 8.88 -12.30
N GLU A 82 -1.85 9.63 -11.65
CA GLU A 82 -0.67 9.07 -10.99
C GLU A 82 -1.04 8.07 -9.89
N HIS A 83 -2.10 8.34 -9.11
CA HIS A 83 -2.61 7.38 -8.13
C HIS A 83 -3.03 6.06 -8.78
N SER A 84 -3.72 6.10 -9.92
CA SER A 84 -4.12 4.89 -10.65
C SER A 84 -2.90 4.05 -11.06
N LEU A 85 -1.84 4.70 -11.56
CA LEU A 85 -0.60 4.01 -11.93
C LEU A 85 0.08 3.37 -10.71
N LEU A 86 0.07 4.04 -9.56
CA LEU A 86 0.60 3.48 -8.31
C LEU A 86 -0.21 2.28 -7.83
N VAL A 87 -1.54 2.34 -7.93
CA VAL A 87 -2.44 1.23 -7.60
C VAL A 87 -2.13 0.02 -8.49
N ASP A 88 -2.01 0.20 -9.80
CA ASP A 88 -1.71 -0.88 -10.73
C ASP A 88 -0.35 -1.52 -10.45
N SER A 89 0.68 -0.70 -10.22
CA SER A 89 2.02 -1.18 -9.87
C SER A 89 2.03 -1.97 -8.56
N ALA A 90 1.27 -1.50 -7.56
CA ALA A 90 1.16 -2.17 -6.28
C ALA A 90 0.39 -3.49 -6.37
N LEU A 91 -0.66 -3.57 -7.19
CA LEU A 91 -1.39 -4.81 -7.48
C LEU A 91 -0.51 -5.86 -8.16
N GLU A 92 0.29 -5.47 -9.16
CA GLU A 92 1.24 -6.38 -9.81
C GLU A 92 2.35 -6.86 -8.87
N THR A 93 2.84 -5.97 -8.00
CA THR A 93 3.80 -6.34 -6.94
C THR A 93 3.18 -7.37 -5.98
N ARG A 94 1.94 -7.13 -5.53
CA ARG A 94 1.20 -8.03 -4.65
C ARG A 94 0.98 -9.40 -5.30
N LYS A 95 0.61 -9.45 -6.58
CA LYS A 95 0.45 -10.68 -7.36
C LYS A 95 1.76 -11.46 -7.47
N THR A 96 2.87 -10.77 -7.70
CA THR A 96 4.21 -11.39 -7.75
C THR A 96 4.60 -11.98 -6.40
N LEU A 97 4.32 -11.26 -5.30
CA LEU A 97 4.59 -11.75 -3.95
C LEU A 97 3.71 -12.97 -3.61
N PHE A 98 2.42 -12.92 -3.95
CA PHE A 98 1.51 -14.06 -3.80
C PHE A 98 2.01 -15.30 -4.56
N ASN A 99 2.41 -15.15 -5.84
CA ASN A 99 2.94 -16.25 -6.64
C ASN A 99 4.25 -16.82 -6.06
N THR A 100 5.09 -15.96 -5.48
CA THR A 100 6.32 -16.39 -4.80
C THR A 100 6.00 -17.24 -3.57
N ILE A 101 5.04 -16.79 -2.75
CA ILE A 101 4.59 -17.53 -1.57
C ILE A 101 3.95 -18.87 -1.99
N TYR A 102 3.05 -18.84 -2.97
CA TYR A 102 2.40 -20.04 -3.50
C TYR A 102 3.42 -21.06 -3.99
N SER A 103 4.40 -20.63 -4.80
CA SER A 103 5.45 -21.51 -5.32
C SER A 103 6.32 -22.08 -4.19
N ALA A 104 6.63 -21.28 -3.16
CA ALA A 104 7.37 -21.75 -2.00
C ALA A 104 6.58 -22.82 -1.23
N VAL A 105 5.26 -22.66 -1.06
CA VAL A 105 4.40 -23.63 -0.39
C VAL A 105 4.20 -24.90 -1.21
N GLU A 106 3.98 -24.79 -2.52
CA GLU A 106 3.82 -25.93 -3.43
C GLU A 106 5.05 -26.86 -3.39
N ASN A 107 6.25 -26.28 -3.33
CA ASN A 107 7.52 -27.01 -3.23
C ASN A 107 7.73 -27.72 -1.88
N ILE A 108 6.93 -27.43 -0.85
CA ILE A 108 6.98 -28.08 0.47
C ILE A 108 6.01 -29.26 0.56
N ILE A 109 4.87 -29.15 -0.12
CA ILE A 109 3.80 -30.15 -0.08
C ILE A 109 4.13 -31.34 -1.02
N LYS A 110 5.00 -31.13 -2.01
CA LYS A 110 5.60 -32.19 -2.84
C LYS A 110 6.74 -32.89 -2.12
#